data_AF-A0A1Q4FTC3-F1
#
_entry.id   AF-A0A1Q4FTC3-F1
#
_cell.length_a   1.000
_cell.length_b   1.000
_cell.length_c   1.000
_cell.angle_alpha   90.00
_cell.angle_beta   90.00
_cell.angle_gamma   90.00
#
_symmetry.space_group_name_H-M   'P 1'
#
loop_
_entity.id
_entity.type
_entity.pdbx_description
1 polymer ?
#
loop_
_entity_poly.entity_id
_entity_poly.type
_entity_poly.pdbx_seq_one_letter_code
_entity_poly.pdbx_strand_id
1 'polypeptide(L)'
;MVLACAFPLLAPAQSAATAAATANADAEVALAVADLDLYQRGLQLEIDALKLAQQRLQSAREARDDVSESAALQPVLTRQYERNAAKTLNVDLRRYRDVKRRFGDILVLGEYIDQLNAQFEQLHQSGMSTKQRADQRKALEEARAKAVDPYAVLDVALRDALKQRADALVRLRIDNRDLVQELTSR
;
A
#
# COMPACT_ATOMS: atom_id res chain seq x y z
N MET A 1 -1.97 -81.60 -5.41
CA MET A 1 -0.75 -81.07 -4.81
C MET A 1 -0.46 -79.72 -5.48
N VAL A 2 -0.57 -78.65 -4.69
CA VAL A 2 -0.19 -77.22 -4.90
C VAL A 2 -0.73 -76.44 -6.13
N LEU A 3 -1.49 -75.36 -5.84
CA LEU A 3 -1.41 -74.01 -6.44
C LEU A 3 -2.48 -73.13 -5.76
N ALA A 4 -2.19 -72.52 -4.61
CA ALA A 4 -1.57 -71.20 -4.44
C ALA A 4 -2.45 -70.05 -5.00
N CYS A 5 -3.31 -69.52 -4.14
CA CYS A 5 -4.04 -68.26 -4.33
C CYS A 5 -3.05 -67.10 -4.29
N ALA A 6 -2.99 -66.28 -5.34
CA ALA A 6 -2.30 -64.99 -5.33
C ALA A 6 -3.29 -63.90 -5.78
N PHE A 7 -3.81 -63.15 -4.82
CA PHE A 7 -4.45 -61.86 -5.03
C PHE A 7 -3.36 -60.83 -5.37
N PRO A 8 -3.48 -60.04 -6.45
CA PRO A 8 -2.63 -58.87 -6.61
C PRO A 8 -3.09 -57.76 -5.67
N LEU A 9 -2.18 -57.37 -4.77
CA LEU A 9 -2.24 -56.14 -3.97
C LEU A 9 -2.39 -54.93 -4.91
N LEU A 10 -3.53 -54.24 -4.82
CA LEU A 10 -3.68 -52.89 -5.33
C LEU A 10 -2.77 -51.97 -4.50
N ALA A 11 -1.69 -51.48 -5.10
CA ALA A 11 -0.96 -50.33 -4.56
C ALA A 11 -1.89 -49.10 -4.59
N PRO A 12 -1.91 -48.24 -3.56
CA PRO A 12 -2.60 -46.97 -3.69
C PRO A 12 -1.86 -46.12 -4.72
N ALA A 13 -2.50 -45.88 -5.86
CA ALA A 13 -2.12 -44.84 -6.78
C ALA A 13 -2.21 -43.50 -6.03
N GLN A 14 -1.07 -43.03 -5.54
CA GLN A 14 -0.92 -41.72 -4.94
C GLN A 14 -1.18 -40.71 -6.06
N SER A 15 -2.42 -40.23 -6.11
CA SER A 15 -2.90 -39.26 -7.07
C SER A 15 -1.93 -38.08 -7.12
N ALA A 16 -1.30 -37.90 -8.29
CA ALA A 16 -0.43 -36.78 -8.62
C ALA A 16 -1.22 -35.46 -8.78
N ALA A 17 -2.20 -35.23 -7.88
CA ALA A 17 -3.03 -34.04 -7.82
C ALA A 17 -2.48 -32.96 -6.86
N THR A 18 -1.31 -33.18 -6.26
CA THR A 18 -0.72 -32.28 -5.26
C THR A 18 0.53 -31.54 -5.75
N ALA A 19 0.77 -31.50 -7.07
CA ALA A 19 1.91 -30.79 -7.65
C ALA A 19 1.53 -29.51 -8.45
N ALA A 20 0.23 -29.22 -8.60
CA ALA A 20 -0.25 -28.03 -9.34
C ALA A 20 -0.86 -26.94 -8.44
N ALA A 21 -0.92 -27.13 -7.12
CA ALA A 21 -1.58 -26.20 -6.19
C ALA A 21 -0.64 -25.18 -5.51
N THR A 22 0.67 -25.21 -5.79
CA THR A 22 1.66 -24.33 -5.16
C THR A 22 2.42 -23.42 -6.12
N ALA A 23 2.03 -23.37 -7.40
CA ALA A 23 2.73 -22.58 -8.42
C ALA A 23 2.14 -21.19 -8.69
N ASN A 24 1.37 -20.60 -7.76
CA ASN A 24 0.89 -19.21 -7.86
C ASN A 24 0.99 -18.46 -6.51
N ALA A 25 2.04 -18.74 -5.75
CA ALA A 25 2.48 -17.86 -4.68
C ALA A 25 3.47 -16.85 -5.27
N ASP A 26 3.07 -15.58 -5.30
CA ASP A 26 3.94 -14.42 -5.48
C ASP A 26 4.65 -14.25 -6.83
N ALA A 27 3.95 -14.43 -7.95
CA ALA A 27 4.30 -13.64 -9.12
C ALA A 27 4.00 -12.16 -8.77
N GLU A 28 5.03 -11.43 -8.33
CA GLU A 28 4.94 -10.01 -8.01
C GLU A 28 4.37 -9.26 -9.22
N VAL A 29 3.11 -8.83 -9.13
CA VAL A 29 2.41 -8.34 -10.32
C VAL A 29 3.08 -7.06 -10.80
N ALA A 30 3.72 -7.11 -11.97
CA ALA A 30 4.38 -5.97 -12.57
C ALA A 30 3.45 -4.75 -12.58
N LEU A 31 3.98 -3.60 -12.14
CA LEU A 31 3.26 -2.34 -12.21
C LEU A 31 3.28 -1.83 -13.66
N ALA A 32 2.15 -1.34 -14.11
CA ALA A 32 1.97 -0.69 -15.39
C ALA A 32 1.51 0.77 -15.19
N VAL A 33 1.65 1.59 -16.23
CA VAL A 33 1.17 3.00 -16.19
C VAL A 33 -0.32 3.08 -15.84
N ALA A 34 -1.14 2.16 -16.36
CA ALA A 34 -2.57 2.10 -16.06
C ALA A 34 -2.87 1.84 -14.56
N ASP A 35 -1.93 1.24 -13.82
CA ASP A 35 -2.09 1.04 -12.38
C ASP A 35 -2.01 2.37 -11.61
N LEU A 36 -1.42 3.43 -12.18
CA LEU A 36 -1.45 4.77 -11.58
C LEU A 36 -2.88 5.33 -11.55
N ASP A 37 -3.63 5.13 -12.63
CA ASP A 37 -5.03 5.55 -12.69
C ASP A 37 -5.90 4.73 -11.75
N LEU A 38 -5.60 3.42 -11.62
CA LEU A 38 -6.24 2.55 -10.64
C LEU A 38 -5.98 3.02 -9.20
N TYR A 39 -4.72 3.33 -8.89
CA TYR A 39 -4.30 3.82 -7.57
C TYR A 39 -5.00 5.15 -7.23
N GLN A 40 -4.94 6.12 -8.15
CA GLN A 40 -5.54 7.44 -7.97
C GLN A 40 -7.05 7.36 -7.76
N ARG A 41 -7.77 6.67 -8.67
CA ARG A 41 -9.23 6.56 -8.59
C ARG A 41 -9.66 5.73 -7.38
N GLY A 42 -8.90 4.71 -7.03
CA GLY A 42 -9.13 3.89 -5.85
C GLY A 42 -9.05 4.71 -4.57
N LEU A 43 -7.95 5.46 -4.38
CA LEU A 43 -7.80 6.33 -3.22
C LEU A 43 -8.90 7.38 -3.14
N GLN A 44 -9.32 7.97 -4.27
CA GLN A 44 -10.43 8.93 -4.26
C GLN A 44 -11.74 8.29 -3.76
N LEU A 45 -12.09 7.10 -4.26
CA LEU A 45 -13.30 6.39 -3.83
C LEU A 45 -13.25 6.03 -2.33
N GLU A 46 -12.08 5.66 -1.84
CA GLU A 46 -11.89 5.40 -0.42
C GLU A 46 -12.04 6.67 0.42
N ILE A 47 -11.43 7.79 0.00
CA ILE A 47 -11.55 9.09 0.67
C ILE A 47 -13.01 9.52 0.75
N ASP A 48 -13.77 9.39 -0.34
CA ASP A 48 -15.18 9.76 -0.38
C ASP A 48 -16.00 8.92 0.62
N ALA A 49 -15.73 7.62 0.69
CA ALA A 49 -16.36 6.72 1.65
C ALA A 49 -15.98 7.04 3.11
N LEU A 50 -14.72 7.41 3.37
CA LEU A 50 -14.24 7.78 4.69
C LEU A 50 -14.82 9.12 5.15
N LYS A 51 -14.91 10.14 4.27
CA LYS A 51 -15.58 11.41 4.57
C LYS A 51 -17.06 11.21 4.90
N LEU A 52 -17.75 10.32 4.19
CA LEU A 52 -19.13 9.97 4.52
C LEU A 52 -19.24 9.30 5.89
N ALA A 53 -18.30 8.42 6.25
CA ALA A 53 -18.26 7.81 7.58
C ALA A 53 -18.00 8.86 8.68
N GLN A 54 -17.10 9.81 8.45
CA GLN A 54 -16.81 10.93 9.35
C GLN A 54 -18.04 11.82 9.58
N GLN A 55 -18.75 12.18 8.52
CA GLN A 55 -19.99 12.94 8.63
C GLN A 55 -21.04 12.21 9.46
N ARG A 56 -21.25 10.91 9.19
CA ARG A 56 -22.20 10.07 9.96
C ARG A 56 -21.81 9.95 11.43
N LEU A 57 -20.52 9.78 11.69
CA LEU A 57 -19.97 9.72 13.05
C LEU A 57 -20.23 11.03 13.80
N GLN A 58 -19.94 12.16 13.16
CA GLN A 58 -20.18 13.47 13.75
C GLN A 58 -21.66 13.68 14.07
N SER A 59 -22.58 13.40 13.14
CA SER A 59 -24.01 13.51 13.37
C SER A 59 -24.50 12.59 14.49
N ALA A 60 -23.97 11.35 14.58
CA ALA A 60 -24.31 10.43 15.66
C ALA A 60 -23.86 10.94 17.03
N ARG A 61 -22.65 11.52 17.12
CA ARG A 61 -22.12 12.13 18.35
C ARG A 61 -22.93 13.34 18.80
N GLU A 62 -23.32 14.20 17.87
CA GLU A 62 -24.20 15.34 18.15
C GLU A 62 -25.56 14.88 18.70
N ALA A 63 -26.10 13.78 18.15
CA ALA A 63 -27.33 13.15 18.61
C ALA A 63 -27.19 12.31 19.88
N ARG A 64 -25.96 12.05 20.36
CA ARG A 64 -25.64 11.11 21.45
C ARG A 64 -26.20 9.70 21.21
N ASP A 65 -26.10 9.23 19.98
CA ASP A 65 -26.56 7.90 19.55
C ASP A 65 -25.38 6.94 19.34
N ASP A 66 -25.09 6.17 20.40
CA ASP A 66 -23.99 5.19 20.42
C ASP A 66 -24.14 4.08 19.36
N VAL A 67 -25.39 3.74 19.00
CA VAL A 67 -25.68 2.72 17.99
C VAL A 67 -25.29 3.24 16.62
N SER A 68 -25.66 4.48 16.32
CA SER A 68 -25.29 5.14 15.06
C SER A 68 -23.79 5.44 14.98
N GLU A 69 -23.14 5.80 16.09
CA GLU A 69 -21.67 5.96 16.14
C GLU A 69 -20.98 4.63 15.79
N SER A 70 -21.40 3.53 16.41
CA SER A 70 -20.87 2.19 16.12
C SER A 70 -21.11 1.79 14.65
N ALA A 71 -22.31 2.07 14.12
CA ALA A 71 -22.65 1.77 12.73
C ALA A 71 -21.85 2.61 11.72
N ALA A 72 -21.52 3.87 12.04
CA ALA A 72 -20.70 4.73 11.19
C ALA A 72 -19.25 4.24 11.07
N LEU A 73 -18.70 3.69 12.16
CA LEU A 73 -17.32 3.17 12.20
C LEU A 73 -17.17 1.77 11.63
N GLN A 74 -18.22 0.94 11.66
CA GLN A 74 -18.15 -0.46 11.23
C GLN A 74 -17.56 -0.66 9.81
N PRO A 75 -17.92 0.13 8.78
CA PRO A 75 -17.32 0.01 7.45
C PRO A 75 -15.83 0.37 7.42
N VAL A 76 -15.37 1.26 8.30
CA VAL A 76 -13.96 1.65 8.41
C VAL A 76 -13.15 0.53 9.04
N LEU A 77 -13.61 0.01 10.19
CA LEU A 77 -12.95 -1.06 10.94
C LEU A 77 -12.85 -2.37 10.14
N THR A 78 -13.83 -2.65 9.30
CA THR A 78 -13.85 -3.84 8.43
C THR A 78 -13.18 -3.63 7.08
N ARG A 79 -12.61 -2.44 6.82
CA ARG A 79 -12.05 -2.00 5.53
C ARG A 79 -13.00 -2.20 4.35
N GLN A 80 -14.30 -2.00 4.58
CA GLN A 80 -15.31 -2.12 3.53
C GLN A 80 -15.13 -1.08 2.42
N TYR A 81 -14.56 0.09 2.75
CA TYR A 81 -14.23 1.14 1.78
C TYR A 81 -13.26 0.63 0.69
N GLU A 82 -12.23 -0.15 1.03
CA GLU A 82 -11.32 -0.75 0.03
C GLU A 82 -12.06 -1.76 -0.86
N ARG A 83 -12.93 -2.60 -0.27
CA ARG A 83 -13.72 -3.59 -1.02
C ARG A 83 -14.65 -2.90 -2.02
N ASN A 84 -15.29 -1.82 -1.60
CA ASN A 84 -16.20 -1.04 -2.43
C ASN A 84 -15.45 -0.33 -3.56
N ALA A 85 -14.25 0.22 -3.30
CA ALA A 85 -13.41 0.83 -4.32
C ALA A 85 -13.01 -0.19 -5.39
N ALA A 86 -12.50 -1.36 -4.99
CA ALA A 86 -12.14 -2.44 -5.92
C ALA A 86 -13.36 -2.89 -6.77
N LYS A 87 -14.51 -3.09 -6.12
CA LYS A 87 -15.76 -3.45 -6.80
C LYS A 87 -16.19 -2.37 -7.82
N THR A 88 -16.12 -1.10 -7.45
CA THR A 88 -16.50 0.04 -8.31
C THR A 88 -15.60 0.16 -9.53
N LEU A 89 -14.32 -0.12 -9.35
CA LEU A 89 -13.31 -0.11 -10.43
C LEU A 89 -13.30 -1.41 -11.25
N ASN A 90 -14.18 -2.37 -10.92
CA ASN A 90 -14.26 -3.68 -11.54
C ASN A 90 -12.90 -4.40 -11.56
N VAL A 91 -12.17 -4.35 -10.44
CA VAL A 91 -10.87 -4.99 -10.25
C VAL A 91 -10.93 -5.97 -9.09
N ASP A 92 -10.12 -7.02 -9.16
CA ASP A 92 -9.92 -7.93 -8.04
C ASP A 92 -9.35 -7.18 -6.82
N LEU A 93 -9.86 -7.51 -5.62
CA LEU A 93 -9.46 -6.84 -4.38
C LEU A 93 -7.98 -7.07 -4.04
N ARG A 94 -7.45 -8.27 -4.30
CA ARG A 94 -6.03 -8.57 -4.05
C ARG A 94 -5.16 -7.74 -4.99
N ARG A 95 -5.49 -7.69 -6.29
CA ARG A 95 -4.79 -6.83 -7.26
C ARG A 95 -4.82 -5.36 -6.85
N TYR A 96 -5.98 -4.84 -6.45
CA TYR A 96 -6.11 -3.46 -5.99
C TYR A 96 -5.21 -3.16 -4.78
N ARG A 97 -5.22 -4.05 -3.77
CA ARG A 97 -4.38 -3.91 -2.58
C ARG A 97 -2.89 -3.99 -2.89
N ASP A 98 -2.49 -4.87 -3.80
CA ASP A 98 -1.09 -4.99 -4.22
C ASP A 98 -0.62 -3.72 -4.94
N VAL A 99 -1.42 -3.18 -5.87
CA VAL A 99 -1.12 -1.90 -6.52
C VAL A 99 -1.03 -0.76 -5.50
N LYS A 100 -2.00 -0.69 -4.58
CA LYS A 100 -2.04 0.33 -3.52
C LYS A 100 -0.82 0.27 -2.61
N ARG A 101 -0.42 -0.93 -2.18
CA ARG A 101 0.77 -1.14 -1.37
C ARG A 101 2.03 -0.73 -2.12
N ARG A 102 2.26 -1.26 -3.33
CA ARG A 102 3.51 -1.00 -4.06
C ARG A 102 3.69 0.48 -4.40
N PHE A 103 2.66 1.16 -4.89
CA PHE A 103 2.76 2.62 -5.11
C PHE A 103 2.88 3.39 -3.80
N GLY A 104 2.17 2.97 -2.75
CA GLY A 104 2.33 3.57 -1.41
C GLY A 104 3.78 3.51 -0.93
N ASP A 105 4.43 2.35 -1.04
CA ASP A 105 5.82 2.14 -0.62
C ASP A 105 6.79 2.99 -1.47
N ILE A 106 6.60 3.02 -2.79
CA ILE A 106 7.42 3.84 -3.70
C ILE A 106 7.30 5.32 -3.35
N LEU A 107 6.07 5.82 -3.11
CA LEU A 107 5.83 7.22 -2.78
C LEU A 107 6.43 7.58 -1.42
N VAL A 108 6.31 6.72 -0.40
CA VAL A 108 6.93 6.94 0.92
C VAL A 108 8.45 7.05 0.81
N LEU A 109 9.08 6.15 0.07
CA LEU A 109 10.53 6.17 -0.14
C LEU A 109 10.97 7.38 -0.97
N GLY A 110 10.16 7.79 -1.96
CA GLY A 110 10.36 9.00 -2.73
C GLY A 110 10.34 10.26 -1.85
N GLU A 111 9.32 10.39 -1.01
CA GLU A 111 9.19 11.49 -0.04
C GLU A 111 10.36 11.52 0.95
N TYR A 112 10.80 10.36 1.45
CA TYR A 112 11.98 10.28 2.32
C TYR A 112 13.25 10.79 1.63
N ILE A 113 13.44 10.40 0.36
CA ILE A 113 14.55 10.85 -0.47
C ILE A 113 14.50 12.37 -0.67
N ASP A 114 13.33 12.93 -0.97
CA ASP A 114 13.16 14.36 -1.17
C ASP A 114 13.39 15.15 0.12
N GLN A 115 13.00 14.61 1.28
CA GLN A 115 13.30 15.17 2.60
C GLN A 115 14.80 15.15 2.92
N LEU A 116 15.52 14.09 2.56
CA LEU A 116 16.98 14.06 2.71
C LEU A 116 17.64 15.14 1.84
N ASN A 117 17.20 15.29 0.59
CA ASN A 117 17.71 16.31 -0.33
C ASN A 117 17.41 17.73 0.18
N ALA A 118 16.20 17.98 0.70
CA ALA A 118 15.85 19.26 1.30
C ALA A 118 16.73 19.58 2.52
N GLN A 119 17.03 18.59 3.37
CA GLN A 119 17.96 18.77 4.50
C GLN A 119 19.38 19.10 4.05
N PHE A 120 19.84 18.54 2.92
CA PHE A 120 21.13 18.91 2.32
C PHE A 120 21.16 20.39 1.92
N GLU A 121 20.13 20.89 1.24
CA GLU A 121 20.05 22.30 0.86
C GLU A 121 19.99 23.22 2.08
N GLN A 122 19.38 22.77 3.17
CA GLN A 122 19.25 23.53 4.41
C GLN A 122 20.51 23.55 5.28
N LEU A 123 21.53 22.71 5.02
CA LEU A 123 22.82 22.72 5.75
C LEU A 123 23.53 24.09 5.69
N HIS A 124 23.19 24.90 4.69
CA HIS A 124 23.75 26.23 4.49
C HIS A 124 23.08 27.33 5.32
N GLN A 125 21.99 27.03 6.05
CA GLN A 125 21.27 28.01 6.85
C GLN A 125 22.09 28.47 8.06
N SER A 126 22.00 29.78 8.33
CA SER A 126 22.85 30.51 9.27
C SER A 126 22.55 30.13 10.73
N GLY A 127 23.55 29.63 11.45
CA GLY A 127 23.45 29.33 12.89
C GLY A 127 24.29 28.14 13.36
N MET A 128 24.69 27.24 12.45
CA MET A 128 25.56 26.10 12.80
C MET A 128 27.04 26.46 12.75
N SER A 129 27.81 25.93 13.72
CA SER A 129 29.27 25.92 13.64
C SER A 129 29.76 25.08 12.45
N THR A 130 30.99 25.33 12.00
CA THR A 130 31.63 24.58 10.91
C THR A 130 31.71 23.08 11.20
N LYS A 131 31.99 22.70 12.45
CA LYS A 131 32.04 21.30 12.89
C LYS A 131 30.65 20.64 12.84
N GLN A 132 29.62 21.30 13.37
CA GLN A 132 28.24 20.76 13.32
C GLN A 132 27.76 20.56 11.89
N ARG A 133 28.06 21.49 10.98
CA ARG A 133 27.70 21.36 9.57
C ARG A 133 28.41 20.16 8.91
N ALA A 134 29.69 19.93 9.23
CA ALA A 134 30.45 18.80 8.70
C ALA A 134 29.89 17.46 9.22
N ASP A 135 29.60 17.38 10.52
CA ASP A 135 29.03 16.18 11.15
C ASP A 135 27.63 15.87 10.58
N GLN A 136 26.77 16.88 10.41
CA GLN A 136 25.43 16.71 9.87
C GLN A 136 25.46 16.36 8.37
N ARG A 137 26.35 16.97 7.59
CA ARG A 137 26.56 16.61 6.19
C ARG A 137 26.96 15.14 6.06
N LYS A 138 27.91 14.68 6.88
CA LYS A 138 28.34 13.28 6.88
C LYS A 138 27.18 12.34 7.22
N ALA A 139 26.37 12.68 8.22
CA ALA A 139 25.19 11.89 8.59
C ALA A 139 24.15 11.80 7.46
N LEU A 140 23.90 12.91 6.75
CA LEU A 140 23.00 12.94 5.60
C LEU A 140 23.57 12.17 4.41
N GLU A 141 24.88 12.23 4.16
CA GLU A 141 25.56 11.44 3.11
C GLU A 141 25.47 9.95 3.40
N GLU A 142 25.67 9.52 4.64
CA GLU A 142 25.49 8.14 5.07
C GLU A 142 24.02 7.68 4.94
N ALA A 143 23.05 8.53 5.28
CA ALA A 143 21.64 8.24 5.11
C ALA A 143 21.25 8.11 3.64
N ARG A 144 21.73 9.04 2.80
CA ARG A 144 21.49 9.05 1.35
C ARG A 144 22.11 7.84 0.66
N ALA A 145 23.31 7.43 1.05
CA ALA A 145 23.98 6.25 0.51
C ALA A 145 23.25 4.93 0.83
N LYS A 146 22.51 4.89 1.95
CA LYS A 146 21.67 3.74 2.35
C LYS A 146 20.26 3.78 1.74
N ALA A 147 19.82 4.94 1.26
CA ALA A 147 18.50 5.09 0.66
C ALA A 147 18.46 4.39 -0.71
N VAL A 148 17.59 3.40 -0.84
CA VAL A 148 17.32 2.73 -2.12
C VAL A 148 16.45 3.67 -2.96
N ASP A 149 16.86 3.95 -4.20
CA ASP A 149 16.01 4.68 -5.15
C ASP A 149 14.79 3.81 -5.52
N PRO A 150 13.57 4.17 -5.06
CA PRO A 150 12.38 3.36 -5.29
C PRO A 150 11.93 3.41 -6.76
N TYR A 151 12.43 4.36 -7.55
CA TYR A 151 12.12 4.50 -8.97
C TYR A 151 13.00 3.61 -9.85
N ALA A 152 14.12 3.11 -9.35
CA ALA A 152 15.10 2.35 -10.12
C ALA A 152 14.54 1.03 -10.67
N VAL A 153 13.59 0.43 -9.95
CA VAL A 153 12.93 -0.84 -10.31
C VAL A 153 11.77 -0.67 -11.30
N LEU A 154 11.41 0.57 -11.64
CA LEU A 154 10.29 0.86 -12.53
C LEU A 154 10.77 0.99 -13.98
N ASP A 155 9.93 0.52 -14.90
CA ASP A 155 10.03 0.87 -16.31
C ASP A 155 10.07 2.40 -16.49
N VAL A 156 10.80 2.86 -17.52
CA VAL A 156 11.02 4.30 -17.77
C VAL A 156 9.71 5.06 -17.92
N ALA A 157 8.74 4.51 -18.68
CA ALA A 157 7.47 5.17 -18.92
C ALA A 157 6.64 5.30 -17.63
N LEU A 158 6.64 4.25 -16.80
CA LEU A 158 5.97 4.26 -15.51
C LEU A 158 6.64 5.24 -14.53
N ARG A 159 7.97 5.24 -14.51
CA ARG A 159 8.76 6.15 -13.67
C ARG A 159 8.44 7.61 -13.98
N ASP A 160 8.44 7.98 -15.25
CA ASP A 160 8.19 9.35 -15.67
C ASP A 160 6.74 9.75 -15.39
N ALA A 161 5.78 8.87 -15.67
CA ALA A 161 4.37 9.11 -15.35
C ALA A 161 4.13 9.25 -13.84
N LEU A 162 4.81 8.44 -13.01
CA LEU A 162 4.72 8.53 -11.56
C LEU A 162 5.33 9.84 -11.04
N LYS A 163 6.51 10.23 -11.52
CA LYS A 163 7.16 11.50 -11.14
C LYS A 163 6.31 12.72 -11.49
N GLN A 164 5.66 12.72 -12.65
CA GLN A 164 4.75 13.81 -13.06
C GLN A 164 3.52 13.95 -12.15
N ARG A 165 3.10 12.87 -11.49
CA ARG A 165 1.89 12.82 -10.65
C ARG A 165 2.20 12.71 -9.16
N ALA A 166 3.47 12.64 -8.77
CA ALA A 166 3.90 12.27 -7.42
C ALA A 166 3.24 13.14 -6.34
N ASP A 167 3.32 14.47 -6.47
CA ASP A 167 2.73 15.39 -5.49
C ASP A 167 1.23 15.17 -5.25
N ALA A 168 0.47 14.96 -6.33
CA ALA A 168 -0.96 14.73 -6.24
C ALA A 168 -1.28 13.37 -5.60
N LEU A 169 -0.52 12.33 -5.96
CA LEU A 169 -0.69 10.99 -5.39
C LEU A 169 -0.26 10.93 -3.91
N VAL A 170 0.79 11.65 -3.54
CA VAL A 170 1.23 11.80 -2.15
C VAL A 170 0.13 12.46 -1.32
N ARG A 171 -0.47 13.56 -1.81
CA ARG A 171 -1.58 14.23 -1.12
C ARG A 171 -2.77 13.28 -0.91
N LEU A 172 -3.20 12.57 -1.96
CA LEU A 172 -4.28 11.58 -1.83
C LEU A 172 -3.96 10.48 -0.82
N ARG A 173 -2.72 9.98 -0.81
CA ARG A 173 -2.26 8.96 0.15
C ARG A 173 -2.32 9.48 1.59
N ILE A 174 -1.86 10.72 1.81
CA ILE A 174 -1.88 11.37 3.12
C ILE A 174 -3.33 11.61 3.58
N ASP A 175 -4.17 12.19 2.73
CA ASP A 175 -5.58 12.44 3.04
C ASP A 175 -6.32 11.14 3.41
N ASN A 176 -6.09 10.07 2.66
CA ASN A 176 -6.66 8.75 2.94
C ASN A 176 -6.17 8.20 4.30
N ARG A 177 -4.86 8.26 4.56
CA ARG A 177 -4.26 7.81 5.82
C ARG A 177 -4.82 8.59 7.00
N ASP A 178 -4.87 9.91 6.90
CA ASP A 178 -5.25 10.80 8.00
C ASP A 178 -6.73 10.62 8.34
N LEU A 179 -7.61 10.47 7.33
CA LEU A 179 -9.02 10.12 7.56
C LEU A 179 -9.18 8.76 8.24
N VAL A 180 -8.42 7.74 7.83
CA VAL A 180 -8.45 6.43 8.51
C VAL A 180 -7.98 6.57 9.93
N GLN A 181 -6.90 7.32 10.18
CA GLN A 181 -6.36 7.53 11.51
C GLN A 181 -7.36 8.25 12.41
N GLU A 182 -7.97 9.34 11.95
CA GLU A 182 -8.96 10.11 12.70
C GLU A 182 -10.19 9.26 13.07
N LEU A 183 -10.69 8.46 12.13
CA LEU A 183 -11.85 7.60 12.35
C LEU A 183 -11.55 6.39 13.25
N THR A 184 -10.28 6.07 13.47
CA THR A 184 -9.87 4.91 14.28
C THR A 184 -9.20 5.31 15.60
N SER A 185 -8.74 6.55 15.73
CA SER A 185 -8.31 7.14 16.99
C SER A 185 -9.53 7.38 17.89
N ARG A 186 -9.54 6.72 19.05
CA ARG A 186 -10.54 6.91 20.10
C ARG A 186 -10.08 7.96 21.10
#